data_AF-A0A6G3C0K3-F1
#
_entry.id   AF-A0A6G3C0K3-F1
#
_cell.length_a   1.000
_cell.length_b   1.000
_cell.length_c   1.000
_cell.angle_alpha   90.00
_cell.angle_beta   90.00
_cell.angle_gamma   90.00
#
_symmetry.space_group_name_H-M   'P 1'
#
loop_
_entity.id
_entity.type
_entity.pdbx_description
1 polymer ?
#
loop_
_entity_poly.entity_id
_entity_poly.type
_entity_poly.pdbx_seq_one_letter_code
_entity_poly.pdbx_strand_id
1 'polypeptide(L)'
;MPDTPSAPLLLGNQPGSFPHSVLAERHPAIIRQVREAIPYEPPQHRALDDLLANCTGGVIEPLPADAHDRDHWEAWGLGEYTGRSWFDVPWLWSESWFYRRLLQAVGYFGPGPWQGVDPFRPFKLAELDSAETDEELAALDDLAGRPAAEQAQALLHGSLWGNRADLGFRLSAEGARAADAVPGLVADDSDRLWSLLDKADGATLYLVADNAGRELVPDLLLIAHLLGSGRIGQAVLHVKPYPYYVSDATTADVVDALRRLTGSGGAAAAYGRNLWSALGDGRLTLRAHPFSSAPLPYAEMPGDLRADFAAATLTIVKGDLNYRRLVGDRLWEPTTPFADVATCFPCPVAALRTLKSDVITGLDAHTEAALVAAEEQRWRTSGTHALVQVRDAP
;
A
#
# COMPACT_ATOMS: atom_id res chain seq x y z
N MET A 1 24.37 -4.14 20.94
CA MET A 1 23.50 -4.39 19.77
C MET A 1 23.37 -5.89 19.72
N PRO A 2 22.19 -6.49 19.95
CA PRO A 2 22.01 -7.90 19.60
C PRO A 2 22.31 -8.01 18.10
N ASP A 3 23.01 -9.07 17.68
CA ASP A 3 23.24 -9.36 16.26
C ASP A 3 21.86 -9.44 15.57
N THR A 4 21.47 -8.39 14.86
CA THR A 4 20.26 -8.44 14.03
C THR A 4 20.48 -9.57 13.02
N PRO A 5 19.62 -10.61 13.00
CA PRO A 5 19.76 -11.71 12.06
C PRO A 5 19.85 -11.15 10.64
N SER A 6 20.83 -11.59 9.84
CA SER A 6 20.89 -11.20 8.43
C SER A 6 19.96 -12.10 7.62
N ALA A 7 18.70 -11.72 7.46
CA ALA A 7 17.78 -12.42 6.57
C ALA A 7 18.13 -12.16 5.08
N PRO A 8 18.07 -13.18 4.20
CA PRO A 8 18.40 -13.01 2.79
C PRO A 8 17.35 -12.16 2.06
N LEU A 9 17.78 -11.47 1.00
CA LEU A 9 16.88 -10.77 0.09
C LEU A 9 16.04 -11.76 -0.71
N LEU A 10 14.78 -11.41 -0.97
CA LEU A 10 13.95 -12.17 -1.90
C LEU A 10 14.40 -11.92 -3.35
N LEU A 11 14.53 -13.00 -4.11
CA LEU A 11 14.84 -13.00 -5.55
C LEU A 11 13.73 -13.73 -6.31
N GLY A 12 13.62 -13.49 -7.62
CA GLY A 12 12.69 -14.18 -8.51
C GLY A 12 13.24 -15.48 -9.12
N ASN A 13 14.48 -15.86 -8.81
CA ASN A 13 15.19 -16.92 -9.54
C ASN A 13 14.87 -18.35 -9.12
N GLN A 14 13.95 -18.55 -8.18
CA GLN A 14 13.45 -19.87 -7.79
C GLN A 14 12.10 -20.15 -8.46
N PRO A 15 12.01 -21.05 -9.46
CA PRO A 15 10.74 -21.46 -10.04
C PRO A 15 9.77 -22.00 -8.98
N GLY A 16 8.50 -21.62 -9.10
CA GLY A 16 7.46 -21.96 -8.13
C GLY A 16 7.42 -21.09 -6.86
N SER A 17 8.40 -20.21 -6.65
CA SER A 17 8.31 -19.18 -5.62
C SER A 17 7.30 -18.09 -5.98
N PHE A 18 6.77 -17.40 -4.98
CA PHE A 18 5.85 -16.30 -5.21
C PHE A 18 6.49 -15.15 -6.03
N PRO A 19 7.70 -14.65 -5.70
CA PRO A 19 8.41 -13.65 -6.51
C PRO A 19 8.56 -14.07 -7.98
N HIS A 20 8.89 -15.34 -8.24
CA HIS A 20 9.00 -15.85 -9.59
C HIS A 20 7.67 -15.75 -10.35
N SER A 21 6.56 -16.18 -9.75
CA SER A 21 5.23 -16.11 -10.41
C SER A 21 4.80 -14.66 -10.69
N VAL A 22 5.20 -13.70 -9.83
CA VAL A 22 4.96 -12.28 -10.09
C VAL A 22 5.65 -11.82 -11.37
N LEU A 23 6.94 -12.13 -11.51
CA LEU A 23 7.73 -11.72 -12.69
C LEU A 23 7.34 -12.51 -13.95
N ALA A 24 7.16 -13.83 -13.85
CA ALA A 24 6.96 -14.72 -14.98
C ALA A 24 5.50 -14.80 -15.47
N GLU A 25 4.53 -14.50 -14.61
CA GLU A 25 3.10 -14.70 -14.92
C GLU A 25 2.29 -13.41 -14.75
N ARG A 26 2.40 -12.73 -13.60
CA ARG A 26 1.58 -11.54 -13.31
C ARG A 26 1.98 -10.34 -14.15
N HIS A 27 3.27 -10.05 -14.32
CA HIS A 27 3.73 -8.96 -15.18
C HIS A 27 3.25 -9.11 -16.63
N PRO A 28 3.38 -10.28 -17.30
CA PRO A 28 2.75 -10.52 -18.59
C PRO A 28 1.24 -10.29 -18.62
N ALA A 29 0.53 -10.70 -17.57
CA ALA A 29 -0.91 -10.46 -17.48
C ALA A 29 -1.24 -8.96 -17.39
N ILE A 30 -0.47 -8.19 -16.61
CA ILE A 30 -0.61 -6.74 -16.49
C ILE A 30 -0.37 -6.05 -17.83
N ILE A 31 0.66 -6.45 -18.59
CA ILE A 31 0.91 -5.90 -19.94
C ILE A 31 -0.30 -6.11 -20.84
N ARG A 32 -0.87 -7.33 -20.87
CA ARG A 32 -2.08 -7.62 -21.65
C ARG A 32 -3.27 -6.77 -21.22
N GLN A 33 -3.49 -6.66 -19.91
CA GLN A 33 -4.57 -5.86 -19.34
C GLN A 33 -4.44 -4.38 -19.74
N VAL A 34 -3.25 -3.78 -19.63
CA VAL A 34 -3.00 -2.38 -20.03
C VAL A 34 -3.19 -2.19 -21.53
N ARG A 35 -2.73 -3.17 -22.33
CA ARG A 35 -2.90 -3.16 -23.79
C ARG A 35 -4.37 -3.14 -24.22
N GLU A 36 -5.25 -3.79 -23.46
CA GLU A 36 -6.67 -3.91 -23.76
C GLU A 36 -7.51 -2.75 -23.19
N ALA A 37 -7.06 -2.12 -22.11
CA ALA A 37 -7.83 -1.07 -21.43
C ALA A 37 -7.84 0.28 -22.13
N ILE A 38 -6.79 0.62 -22.88
CA ILE A 38 -6.61 1.94 -23.48
C ILE A 38 -6.29 1.77 -24.98
N PRO A 39 -6.90 2.59 -25.86
CA PRO A 39 -6.70 2.50 -27.31
C PRO A 39 -5.34 3.10 -27.72
N TYR A 40 -4.26 2.45 -27.31
CA TYR A 40 -2.90 2.85 -27.63
C TYR A 40 -2.60 2.74 -29.14
N GLU A 41 -1.66 3.56 -29.59
CA GLU A 41 -1.21 3.55 -30.98
C GLU A 41 -0.16 2.44 -31.23
N PRO A 42 0.13 2.08 -32.49
CA PRO A 42 1.11 1.04 -32.80
C PRO A 42 2.49 1.18 -32.14
N PRO A 43 3.05 2.38 -31.89
CA PRO A 43 4.32 2.51 -31.16
C PRO A 43 4.27 1.96 -29.73
N GLN A 44 3.22 2.27 -28.96
CA GLN A 44 3.08 1.79 -27.59
C GLN A 44 2.84 0.28 -27.56
N HIS A 45 2.05 -0.25 -28.51
CA HIS A 45 1.89 -1.70 -28.65
C HIS A 45 3.23 -2.42 -28.87
N ARG A 46 4.09 -1.90 -29.76
CA ARG A 46 5.44 -2.45 -29.96
C ARG A 46 6.29 -2.34 -28.70
N ALA A 47 6.29 -1.20 -28.02
CA ALA A 47 7.07 -1.02 -26.79
C ALA A 47 6.59 -1.95 -25.65
N LEU A 48 5.29 -2.26 -25.57
CA LEU A 48 4.74 -3.24 -24.65
C LEU A 48 5.15 -4.68 -25.01
N ASP A 49 5.18 -5.02 -26.31
CA ASP A 49 5.67 -6.31 -26.80
C ASP A 49 7.17 -6.48 -26.50
N ASP A 50 7.97 -5.44 -26.71
CA ASP A 50 9.40 -5.41 -26.38
C ASP A 50 9.63 -5.56 -24.87
N LEU A 51 8.82 -4.87 -24.05
CA LEU A 51 8.87 -5.01 -22.58
C LEU A 51 8.53 -6.44 -22.16
N LEU A 52 7.48 -7.04 -22.74
CA LEU A 52 7.07 -8.41 -22.42
C LEU A 52 8.20 -9.40 -22.73
N ALA A 53 8.83 -9.27 -23.90
CA ALA A 53 9.96 -10.10 -24.28
C ALA A 53 11.16 -9.90 -23.33
N ASN A 54 11.49 -8.64 -23.01
CA ASN A 54 12.63 -8.32 -22.16
C ASN A 54 12.43 -8.76 -20.70
N CYS A 55 11.26 -8.55 -20.10
CA CYS A 55 11.06 -8.88 -18.68
C CYS A 55 10.94 -10.39 -18.42
N THR A 56 10.64 -11.20 -19.44
CA THR A 56 10.50 -12.66 -19.31
C THR A 56 11.74 -13.45 -19.73
N GLY A 57 12.54 -12.93 -20.67
CA GLY A 57 13.72 -13.64 -21.19
C GLY A 57 14.95 -12.77 -21.44
N GLY A 58 14.86 -11.47 -21.17
CA GLY A 58 15.94 -10.50 -21.36
C GLY A 58 16.69 -10.15 -20.07
N VAL A 59 17.36 -9.01 -20.12
CA VAL A 59 18.18 -8.47 -19.02
C VAL A 59 17.78 -7.04 -18.71
N ILE A 60 18.17 -6.55 -17.54
CA ILE A 60 18.07 -5.12 -17.21
C ILE A 60 18.93 -4.33 -18.19
N GLU A 61 18.27 -3.49 -18.98
CA GLU A 61 18.91 -2.61 -19.96
C GLU A 61 19.21 -1.24 -19.35
N PRO A 62 20.28 -0.55 -19.81
CA PRO A 62 20.55 0.80 -19.38
C PRO A 62 19.43 1.76 -19.79
N LEU A 63 19.27 2.84 -19.03
CA LEU A 63 18.37 3.92 -19.42
C LEU A 63 19.00 4.82 -20.50
N PRO A 64 18.19 5.37 -21.42
CA PRO A 64 18.62 6.44 -22.32
C PRO A 64 19.21 7.61 -21.54
N ALA A 65 20.15 8.33 -22.16
CA ALA A 65 20.85 9.42 -21.48
C ALA A 65 19.95 10.59 -21.08
N ASP A 66 18.82 10.74 -21.76
CA ASP A 66 17.79 11.76 -21.57
C ASP A 66 16.58 11.25 -20.76
N ALA A 67 16.65 10.05 -20.17
CA ALA A 67 15.58 9.56 -19.31
C ALA A 67 15.39 10.47 -18.08
N HIS A 68 14.16 10.95 -17.86
CA HIS A 68 13.81 11.96 -16.85
C HIS A 68 14.22 11.61 -15.41
N ASP A 69 14.33 10.32 -15.09
CA ASP A 69 14.63 9.78 -13.77
C ASP A 69 15.93 8.97 -13.74
N ARG A 70 16.79 9.14 -14.75
CA ARG A 70 18.05 8.39 -14.86
C ARG A 70 18.89 8.51 -13.59
N ASP A 71 19.11 9.73 -13.11
CA ASP A 71 19.98 9.98 -11.94
C ASP A 71 19.46 9.27 -10.68
N HIS A 72 18.14 9.19 -10.50
CA HIS A 72 17.53 8.44 -9.41
C HIS A 72 17.82 6.94 -9.56
N TRP A 73 17.57 6.36 -10.72
CA TRP A 73 17.80 4.92 -10.94
C TRP A 73 19.26 4.51 -10.87
N GLU A 74 20.18 5.35 -11.35
CA GLU A 74 21.62 5.16 -11.17
C GLU A 74 21.98 5.14 -9.68
N ALA A 75 21.46 6.09 -8.90
CA ALA A 75 21.64 6.11 -7.44
C ALA A 75 20.97 4.92 -6.73
N TRP A 76 19.92 4.34 -7.31
CA TRP A 76 19.22 3.17 -6.79
C TRP A 76 19.79 1.83 -7.30
N GLY A 77 20.98 1.83 -7.89
CA GLY A 77 21.70 0.60 -8.23
C GLY A 77 21.51 0.09 -9.66
N LEU A 78 20.97 0.90 -10.59
CA LEU A 78 20.86 0.49 -12.01
C LEU A 78 22.20 0.01 -12.58
N GLY A 79 23.31 0.67 -12.26
CA GLY A 79 24.65 0.25 -12.69
C GLY A 79 25.07 -1.13 -12.19
N GLU A 80 24.62 -1.55 -11.00
CA GLU A 80 24.90 -2.88 -10.44
C GLU A 80 24.11 -3.98 -11.15
N TYR A 81 22.88 -3.65 -11.58
CA TYR A 81 21.94 -4.63 -12.12
C TYR A 81 21.92 -4.70 -13.64
N THR A 82 22.48 -3.70 -14.34
CA THR A 82 22.55 -3.68 -15.80
C THR A 82 23.22 -4.94 -16.34
N GLY A 83 22.57 -5.59 -17.31
CA GLY A 83 23.04 -6.84 -17.92
C GLY A 83 22.68 -8.11 -17.13
N ARG A 84 22.06 -8.00 -15.94
CA ARG A 84 21.59 -9.14 -15.16
C ARG A 84 20.14 -9.49 -15.54
N SER A 85 19.76 -10.74 -15.31
CA SER A 85 18.36 -11.18 -15.42
C SER A 85 17.49 -10.46 -14.39
N TRP A 86 16.24 -10.17 -14.76
CA TRP A 86 15.23 -9.60 -13.86
C TRP A 86 14.96 -10.50 -12.63
N PHE A 87 15.20 -11.80 -12.78
CA PHE A 87 14.99 -12.80 -11.73
C PHE A 87 16.15 -12.87 -10.72
N ASP A 88 17.35 -12.38 -11.08
CA ASP A 88 18.59 -12.50 -10.30
C ASP A 88 18.96 -11.23 -9.51
N VAL A 89 18.03 -10.28 -9.43
CA VAL A 89 18.15 -9.03 -8.66
C VAL A 89 17.07 -8.99 -7.57
N PRO A 90 17.20 -8.13 -6.54
CA PRO A 90 16.21 -8.05 -5.46
C PRO A 90 14.79 -7.89 -6.02
N TRP A 91 13.85 -8.67 -5.50
CA TRP A 91 12.50 -8.73 -6.06
C TRP A 91 11.77 -7.38 -6.00
N LEU A 92 11.82 -6.67 -4.86
CA LEU A 92 11.35 -5.28 -4.77
C LEU A 92 11.90 -4.41 -5.91
N TRP A 93 13.17 -4.58 -6.27
CA TRP A 93 13.82 -3.77 -7.29
C TRP A 93 13.33 -4.13 -8.70
N SER A 94 13.31 -5.41 -9.08
CA SER A 94 12.86 -5.82 -10.41
C SER A 94 11.36 -5.58 -10.64
N GLU A 95 10.55 -5.71 -9.60
CA GLU A 95 9.13 -5.40 -9.64
C GLU A 95 8.88 -3.89 -9.81
N SER A 96 9.62 -3.05 -9.08
CA SER A 96 9.60 -1.59 -9.26
C SER A 96 10.06 -1.17 -10.65
N TRP A 97 11.11 -1.82 -11.16
CA TRP A 97 11.66 -1.59 -12.50
C TRP A 97 10.64 -1.92 -13.60
N PHE A 98 9.84 -2.98 -13.42
CA PHE A 98 8.74 -3.32 -14.33
C PHE A 98 7.77 -2.15 -14.52
N TYR A 99 7.24 -1.59 -13.42
CA TYR A 99 6.27 -0.49 -13.51
C TYR A 99 6.86 0.76 -14.15
N ARG A 100 8.14 1.06 -13.87
CA ARG A 100 8.84 2.15 -14.55
C ARG A 100 8.97 1.90 -16.05
N ARG A 101 9.34 0.69 -16.48
CA ARG A 101 9.45 0.37 -17.91
C ARG A 101 8.08 0.34 -18.60
N LEU A 102 7.05 -0.13 -17.91
CA LEU A 102 5.67 -0.13 -18.38
C LEU A 102 5.17 1.30 -18.65
N LEU A 103 5.37 2.21 -17.70
CA LEU A 103 4.99 3.62 -17.88
C LEU A 103 5.77 4.30 -19.01
N GLN A 104 7.04 3.95 -19.21
CA GLN A 104 7.80 4.39 -20.38
C GLN A 104 7.21 3.85 -21.69
N ALA A 105 6.85 2.56 -21.73
CA ALA A 105 6.31 1.93 -22.93
C ALA A 105 4.99 2.56 -23.39
N VAL A 106 4.14 2.99 -22.44
CA VAL A 106 2.88 3.70 -22.76
C VAL A 106 3.06 5.21 -22.96
N GLY A 107 4.28 5.74 -22.82
CA GLY A 107 4.58 7.15 -23.06
C GLY A 107 4.20 8.10 -21.92
N TYR A 108 4.01 7.59 -20.70
CA TYR A 108 3.54 8.38 -19.55
C TYR A 108 4.43 9.59 -19.22
N PHE A 109 5.76 9.43 -19.31
CA PHE A 109 6.73 10.46 -18.91
C PHE A 109 7.12 11.43 -20.03
N GLY A 110 6.97 11.02 -21.29
CA GLY A 110 7.44 11.78 -22.45
C GLY A 110 6.40 12.77 -22.97
N PRO A 111 6.81 13.83 -23.69
CA PRO A 111 5.86 14.74 -24.33
C PRO A 111 5.02 14.00 -25.37
N GLY A 112 3.69 14.19 -25.33
CA GLY A 112 2.77 13.57 -26.27
C GLY A 112 1.36 13.42 -25.70
N PRO A 113 0.42 12.85 -26.48
CA PRO A 113 -0.98 12.70 -26.06
C PRO A 113 -1.15 11.74 -24.86
N TRP A 114 -0.19 10.85 -24.64
CA TRP A 114 -0.21 9.87 -23.55
C TRP A 114 0.53 10.33 -22.29
N GLN A 115 1.09 11.55 -22.31
CA GLN A 115 1.81 12.10 -21.16
C GLN A 115 0.85 12.22 -19.96
N GLY A 116 1.25 11.66 -18.82
CA GLY A 116 0.47 11.73 -17.58
C GLY A 116 -0.82 10.89 -17.58
N VAL A 117 -1.12 10.13 -18.64
CA VAL A 117 -2.31 9.28 -18.71
C VAL A 117 -2.07 8.00 -17.90
N ASP A 118 -2.76 7.86 -16.76
CA ASP A 118 -2.66 6.68 -15.91
C ASP A 118 -3.24 5.43 -16.62
N PRO A 119 -2.43 4.40 -16.92
CA PRO A 119 -2.90 3.19 -17.59
C PRO A 119 -3.85 2.34 -16.75
N PHE A 120 -3.91 2.56 -15.43
CA PHE A 120 -4.67 1.78 -14.49
C PHE A 120 -5.95 2.48 -13.99
N ARG A 121 -6.08 3.78 -14.24
CA ARG A 121 -7.24 4.59 -13.84
C ARG A 121 -8.59 3.97 -14.22
N PRO A 122 -8.79 3.36 -15.41
CA PRO A 122 -10.07 2.72 -15.73
C PRO A 122 -10.47 1.62 -14.73
N PHE A 123 -9.51 0.82 -14.27
CA PHE A 123 -9.78 -0.24 -13.29
C PHE A 123 -10.07 0.32 -11.90
N LYS A 124 -9.30 1.33 -11.48
CA LYS A 124 -9.50 2.01 -10.19
C LYS A 124 -10.88 2.67 -10.10
N LEU A 125 -11.34 3.31 -11.19
CA LEU A 125 -12.68 3.90 -11.26
C LEU A 125 -13.77 2.84 -11.31
N ALA A 126 -13.61 1.78 -12.10
CA ALA A 126 -14.58 0.69 -12.16
C ALA A 126 -14.80 0.04 -10.78
N GLU A 127 -13.74 -0.09 -9.99
CA GLU A 127 -13.84 -0.57 -8.60
C GLU A 127 -14.53 0.45 -7.68
N LEU A 128 -14.21 1.74 -7.80
CA LEU A 128 -14.81 2.82 -7.00
C LEU A 128 -16.32 3.02 -7.30
N ASP A 129 -16.72 2.74 -8.55
CA ASP A 129 -18.09 2.86 -9.05
C ASP A 129 -18.85 1.51 -8.99
N SER A 130 -18.30 0.50 -8.30
CA SER A 130 -18.93 -0.81 -8.17
C SER A 130 -20.12 -0.81 -7.20
N ALA A 131 -21.01 -1.79 -7.34
CA ALA A 131 -22.19 -1.96 -6.48
C ALA A 131 -21.78 -2.28 -5.03
N GLU A 132 -20.69 -3.02 -4.84
CA GLU A 132 -20.16 -3.32 -3.51
C GLU A 132 -19.70 -2.03 -2.80
N THR A 133 -19.11 -1.09 -3.54
CA THR A 133 -18.77 0.23 -2.98
C THR A 133 -20.05 1.01 -2.62
N ASP A 134 -21.12 0.94 -3.41
CA ASP A 134 -22.41 1.56 -3.03
C ASP A 134 -22.97 0.99 -1.71
N GLU A 135 -22.92 -0.34 -1.54
CA GLU A 135 -23.38 -1.01 -0.31
C GLU A 135 -22.57 -0.58 0.91
N GLU A 136 -21.24 -0.52 0.80
CA GLU A 136 -20.36 -0.05 1.87
C GLU A 136 -20.63 1.41 2.26
N LEU A 137 -20.82 2.28 1.26
CA LEU A 137 -21.10 3.70 1.51
C LEU A 137 -22.48 3.89 2.15
N ALA A 138 -23.47 3.09 1.78
CA ALA A 138 -24.79 3.11 2.41
C ALA A 138 -24.73 2.63 3.88
N ALA A 139 -23.91 1.63 4.17
CA ALA A 139 -23.74 1.10 5.54
C ALA A 139 -23.15 2.13 6.53
N LEU A 140 -22.57 3.23 6.04
CA LEU A 140 -22.09 4.33 6.89
C LEU A 140 -23.20 5.05 7.65
N ASP A 141 -24.44 5.03 7.14
CA ASP A 141 -25.59 5.63 7.84
C ASP A 141 -25.90 4.86 9.14
N ASP A 142 -25.83 3.54 9.11
CA ASP A 142 -26.00 2.69 10.30
C ASP A 142 -24.83 2.85 11.28
N LEU A 143 -23.61 2.98 10.75
CA LEU A 143 -22.42 3.20 11.57
C LEU A 143 -22.47 4.54 12.32
N ALA A 144 -23.00 5.59 11.69
CA ALA A 144 -23.10 6.93 12.28
C ALA A 144 -23.92 6.96 13.58
N GLY A 145 -24.85 6.01 13.76
CA GLY A 145 -25.66 5.87 14.98
C GLY A 145 -24.97 5.13 16.14
N ARG A 146 -23.80 4.54 15.93
CA ARG A 146 -23.09 3.72 16.94
C ARG A 146 -22.21 4.56 17.88
N PRO A 147 -21.81 4.03 19.05
CA PRO A 147 -20.80 4.66 19.90
C PRO A 147 -19.50 4.95 19.16
N ALA A 148 -18.84 6.06 19.49
CA ALA A 148 -17.63 6.50 18.78
C ALA A 148 -16.50 5.45 18.77
N ALA A 149 -16.36 4.67 19.85
CA ALA A 149 -15.38 3.60 19.92
C ALA A 149 -15.65 2.48 18.90
N GLU A 150 -16.92 2.10 18.70
CA GLU A 150 -17.31 1.11 17.69
C GLU A 150 -17.10 1.64 16.27
N GLN A 151 -17.40 2.92 16.04
CA GLN A 151 -17.11 3.58 14.75
C GLN A 151 -15.61 3.55 14.44
N ALA A 152 -14.77 3.92 15.40
CA ALA A 152 -13.32 3.92 15.24
C ALA A 152 -12.79 2.52 14.92
N GLN A 153 -13.26 1.49 15.63
CA GLN A 153 -12.85 0.11 15.41
C GLN A 153 -13.27 -0.41 14.04
N ALA A 154 -14.52 -0.17 13.64
CA ALA A 154 -15.04 -0.56 12.33
C ALA A 154 -14.26 0.10 11.19
N LEU A 155 -13.93 1.39 11.32
CA LEU A 155 -13.16 2.13 10.31
C LEU A 155 -11.69 1.68 10.26
N LEU A 156 -11.07 1.36 11.39
CA LEU A 156 -9.71 0.79 11.42
C LEU A 156 -9.67 -0.57 10.73
N HIS A 157 -10.63 -1.44 11.02
CA HIS A 157 -10.72 -2.72 10.33
C HIS A 157 -11.06 -2.55 8.84
N GLY A 158 -11.93 -1.61 8.48
CA GLY A 158 -12.19 -1.24 7.09
C GLY A 158 -10.89 -0.88 6.37
N SER A 159 -10.09 -0.03 7.00
CA SER A 159 -8.77 0.38 6.50
C SER A 159 -7.84 -0.82 6.34
N LEU A 160 -7.78 -1.73 7.33
CA LEU A 160 -6.90 -2.91 7.27
C LEU A 160 -7.20 -3.86 6.10
N TRP A 161 -8.48 -4.14 5.87
CA TRP A 161 -8.90 -5.20 4.98
C TRP A 161 -9.31 -4.71 3.58
N GLY A 162 -9.48 -3.40 3.41
CA GLY A 162 -9.81 -2.78 2.12
C GLY A 162 -11.03 -3.41 1.47
N ASN A 163 -10.89 -3.89 0.23
CA ASN A 163 -11.97 -4.47 -0.58
C ASN A 163 -12.49 -5.81 -0.05
N ARG A 164 -11.83 -6.38 0.99
CA ARG A 164 -12.32 -7.55 1.74
C ARG A 164 -13.14 -7.17 2.97
N ALA A 165 -13.25 -5.87 3.26
CA ALA A 165 -14.13 -5.36 4.29
C ALA A 165 -15.55 -5.29 3.78
N ASP A 166 -16.29 -6.39 3.91
CA ASP A 166 -17.74 -6.27 3.95
C ASP A 166 -18.11 -5.50 5.24
N LEU A 167 -18.16 -4.16 5.12
CA LEU A 167 -18.53 -3.24 6.20
C LEU A 167 -19.92 -3.61 6.73
N GLY A 168 -20.87 -4.01 5.86
CA GLY A 168 -22.19 -4.49 6.26
C GLY A 168 -22.15 -5.77 7.11
N PHE A 169 -21.31 -6.73 6.73
CA PHE A 169 -21.08 -7.95 7.51
C PHE A 169 -20.44 -7.67 8.87
N ARG A 170 -19.47 -6.76 8.97
CA ARG A 170 -18.80 -6.44 10.24
C ARG A 170 -19.65 -5.62 11.19
N LEU A 171 -20.43 -4.69 10.66
CA LEU A 171 -21.47 -4.00 11.42
C LEU A 171 -22.45 -5.01 12.04
N SER A 172 -22.76 -6.10 11.33
CA SER A 172 -23.63 -7.17 11.83
C SER A 172 -22.91 -8.14 12.81
N ALA A 173 -21.62 -8.42 12.59
CA ALA A 173 -20.83 -9.34 13.41
C ALA A 173 -20.44 -8.77 14.79
N GLU A 174 -20.24 -7.45 14.92
CA GLU A 174 -19.91 -6.80 16.19
C GLU A 174 -21.06 -6.82 17.23
N GLY A 175 -22.27 -7.18 16.82
CA GLY A 175 -23.36 -7.53 17.74
C GLY A 175 -23.12 -8.85 18.51
N ALA A 176 -22.14 -9.65 18.11
CA ALA A 176 -21.78 -10.92 18.72
C ALA A 176 -20.37 -10.87 19.34
N ARG A 177 -20.30 -10.49 20.62
CA ARG A 177 -19.17 -10.65 21.57
C ARG A 177 -17.80 -10.08 21.13
N ALA A 178 -17.47 -8.93 21.72
CA ALA A 178 -16.17 -8.26 21.70
C ALA A 178 -14.99 -9.02 22.37
N ALA A 179 -14.96 -10.36 22.34
CA ALA A 179 -13.93 -11.17 23.00
C ALA A 179 -13.36 -12.31 22.14
N ASP A 180 -13.88 -12.54 20.92
CA ASP A 180 -13.35 -13.55 20.01
C ASP A 180 -12.36 -12.93 19.02
N ALA A 181 -11.28 -13.65 18.71
CA ALA A 181 -10.26 -13.20 17.75
C ALA A 181 -10.91 -12.86 16.40
N VAL A 182 -10.57 -11.71 15.83
CA VAL A 182 -11.06 -11.30 14.50
C VAL A 182 -10.58 -12.33 13.48
N PRO A 183 -11.49 -13.05 12.79
CA PRO A 183 -11.09 -14.11 11.88
C PRO A 183 -10.10 -13.61 10.82
N GLY A 184 -8.98 -14.32 10.67
CA GLY A 184 -7.91 -13.98 9.72
C GLY A 184 -6.88 -12.96 10.23
N LEU A 185 -7.07 -12.35 11.40
CA LEU A 185 -6.07 -11.46 12.00
C LEU A 185 -5.00 -12.28 12.75
N VAL A 186 -3.77 -12.31 12.24
CA VAL A 186 -2.69 -13.17 12.76
C VAL A 186 -1.78 -12.48 13.79
N ALA A 187 -1.84 -11.14 13.85
CA ALA A 187 -1.25 -10.32 14.88
C ALA A 187 -2.08 -9.03 15.00
N ASP A 188 -2.34 -8.57 16.23
CA ASP A 188 -3.21 -7.43 16.49
C ASP A 188 -2.69 -6.50 17.59
N ASP A 189 -2.00 -5.44 17.17
CA ASP A 189 -1.55 -4.35 18.03
C ASP A 189 -2.51 -3.14 17.99
N SER A 190 -3.78 -3.31 17.62
CA SER A 190 -4.75 -2.19 17.49
C SER A 190 -4.92 -1.39 18.78
N ASP A 191 -4.95 -2.04 19.95
CA ASP A 191 -5.00 -1.35 21.25
C ASP A 191 -3.78 -0.46 21.46
N ARG A 192 -2.59 -0.92 21.04
CA ARG A 192 -1.36 -0.12 21.12
C ARG A 192 -1.43 1.07 20.17
N LEU A 193 -1.93 0.87 18.93
CA LEU A 193 -2.16 1.94 17.96
C LEU A 193 -3.05 3.03 18.56
N TRP A 194 -4.20 2.66 19.13
CA TRP A 194 -5.13 3.62 19.74
C TRP A 194 -4.49 4.39 20.89
N SER A 195 -3.73 3.69 21.74
CA SER A 195 -3.03 4.31 22.88
C SER A 195 -1.98 5.36 22.50
N LEU A 196 -1.47 5.34 21.26
CA LEU A 196 -0.52 6.35 20.76
C LEU A 196 -1.24 7.64 20.36
N LEU A 197 -2.47 7.55 19.88
CA LEU A 197 -3.29 8.70 19.49
C LEU A 197 -4.00 9.33 20.69
N ASP A 198 -4.39 8.55 21.70
CA ASP A 198 -5.07 9.06 22.90
C ASP A 198 -4.19 9.95 23.81
N LYS A 199 -2.87 9.89 23.65
CA LYS A 199 -1.91 10.58 24.53
C LYS A 199 -1.50 11.96 24.03
N ALA A 200 -1.93 12.37 22.83
CA ALA A 200 -1.40 13.54 22.15
C ALA A 200 -2.52 14.53 21.82
N ASP A 201 -2.63 15.59 22.63
CA ASP A 201 -3.44 16.76 22.29
C ASP A 201 -2.92 17.35 20.97
N GLY A 202 -3.76 17.36 19.94
CA GLY A 202 -3.36 17.86 18.61
C GLY A 202 -2.39 16.94 17.87
N ALA A 203 -2.49 15.62 18.06
CA ALA A 203 -1.69 14.62 17.34
C ALA A 203 -1.68 14.84 15.82
N THR A 204 -0.54 14.57 15.20
CA THR A 204 -0.39 14.56 13.73
C THR A 204 -0.27 13.13 13.24
N LEU A 205 -1.27 12.67 12.48
CA LEU A 205 -1.28 11.33 11.88
C LEU A 205 -0.73 11.39 10.46
N TYR A 206 0.25 10.56 10.15
CA TYR A 206 0.65 10.29 8.77
C TYR A 206 0.02 8.97 8.33
N LEU A 207 -0.51 8.91 7.12
CA LEU A 207 -0.98 7.66 6.49
C LEU A 207 -0.27 7.50 5.15
N VAL A 208 0.44 6.39 4.96
CA VAL A 208 1.04 6.01 3.67
C VAL A 208 0.10 5.05 2.97
N ALA A 209 -0.52 5.54 1.89
CA ALA A 209 -1.52 4.80 1.14
C ALA A 209 -0.91 3.61 0.38
N ASP A 210 -1.72 2.56 0.24
CA ASP A 210 -1.50 1.43 -0.68
C ASP A 210 -2.35 1.68 -1.93
N ASN A 211 -3.53 1.09 -2.01
CA ASN A 211 -4.40 1.10 -3.19
C ASN A 211 -5.38 2.28 -3.22
N ALA A 212 -5.75 2.66 -4.44
CA ALA A 212 -6.84 3.54 -4.81
C ALA A 212 -8.20 2.82 -4.74
N GLY A 213 -9.21 3.41 -5.37
CA GLY A 213 -10.51 2.75 -5.55
C GLY A 213 -11.22 2.49 -4.22
N ARG A 214 -11.83 1.32 -4.10
CA ARG A 214 -12.59 0.90 -2.93
C ARG A 214 -11.72 0.80 -1.66
N GLU A 215 -10.42 0.52 -1.77
CA GLU A 215 -9.53 0.37 -0.60
C GLU A 215 -9.09 1.72 -0.01
N LEU A 216 -9.05 2.77 -0.83
CA LEU A 216 -8.71 4.12 -0.36
C LEU A 216 -9.84 4.75 0.47
N VAL A 217 -11.09 4.38 0.19
CA VAL A 217 -12.27 4.92 0.87
C VAL A 217 -12.19 4.73 2.39
N PRO A 218 -12.01 3.52 2.95
CA PRO A 218 -11.94 3.35 4.40
C PRO A 218 -10.73 4.06 5.04
N ASP A 219 -9.62 4.25 4.33
CA ASP A 219 -8.49 5.06 4.82
C ASP A 219 -8.89 6.52 5.00
N LEU A 220 -9.60 7.08 4.01
CA LEU A 220 -10.12 8.44 4.07
C LEU A 220 -11.18 8.59 5.16
N LEU A 221 -12.06 7.60 5.33
CA LEU A 221 -13.09 7.60 6.38
C LEU A 221 -12.46 7.55 7.77
N LEU A 222 -11.43 6.73 7.97
CA LEU A 222 -10.66 6.67 9.21
C LEU A 222 -10.03 8.05 9.52
N ILE A 223 -9.34 8.67 8.56
CA ILE A 223 -8.77 10.01 8.72
C ILE A 223 -9.87 11.02 9.10
N ALA A 224 -10.99 11.01 8.39
CA ALA A 224 -12.10 11.93 8.62
C ALA A 224 -12.71 11.77 10.01
N HIS A 225 -12.88 10.53 10.48
CA HIS A 225 -13.39 10.23 11.82
C HIS A 225 -12.44 10.71 12.92
N LEU A 226 -11.13 10.50 12.75
CA LEU A 226 -10.12 10.94 13.71
C LEU A 226 -10.02 12.47 13.78
N LEU A 227 -10.09 13.16 12.63
CA LEU A 227 -10.16 14.62 12.58
C LEU A 227 -11.46 15.14 13.20
N GLY A 228 -12.60 14.52 12.88
CA GLY A 228 -13.92 14.94 13.34
C GLY A 228 -14.15 14.73 14.84
N SER A 229 -13.55 13.68 15.42
CA SER A 229 -13.56 13.43 16.86
C SER A 229 -12.54 14.25 17.64
N GLY A 230 -11.63 14.96 16.96
CA GLY A 230 -10.55 15.72 17.57
C GLY A 230 -9.43 14.84 18.15
N ARG A 231 -9.44 13.54 17.89
CA ARG A 231 -8.35 12.61 18.29
C ARG A 231 -7.04 12.95 17.60
N ILE A 232 -7.11 13.55 16.41
CA ILE A 232 -5.95 14.15 15.73
C ILE A 232 -6.28 15.59 15.32
N GLY A 233 -5.28 16.46 15.36
CA GLY A 233 -5.40 17.84 14.89
C GLY A 233 -5.07 18.00 13.41
N GLN A 234 -4.18 17.15 12.90
CA GLN A 234 -3.73 17.16 11.51
C GLN A 234 -3.51 15.75 10.97
N ALA A 235 -3.71 15.61 9.66
CA ALA A 235 -3.43 14.40 8.91
C ALA A 235 -2.58 14.71 7.67
N VAL A 236 -1.64 13.82 7.36
CA VAL A 236 -0.87 13.85 6.11
C VAL A 236 -1.04 12.52 5.40
N LEU A 237 -1.59 12.56 4.19
CA LEU A 237 -1.77 11.39 3.34
C LEU A 237 -0.65 11.33 2.29
N HIS A 238 0.24 10.36 2.43
CA HIS A 238 1.28 10.06 1.47
C HIS A 238 0.73 9.14 0.37
N VAL A 239 0.80 9.61 -0.87
CA VAL A 239 0.39 8.91 -2.09
C VAL A 239 1.58 8.73 -3.02
N LYS A 240 1.42 7.93 -4.08
CA LYS A 240 2.44 7.78 -5.12
C LYS A 240 2.46 9.01 -6.04
N PRO A 241 3.64 9.45 -6.50
CA PRO A 241 3.78 10.59 -7.42
C PRO A 241 3.22 10.33 -8.82
N TYR A 242 3.14 9.06 -9.23
CA TYR A 242 2.64 8.61 -10.52
C TYR A 242 2.10 7.17 -10.37
N PRO A 243 1.41 6.61 -11.40
CA PRO A 243 0.82 5.29 -11.32
C PRO A 243 1.87 4.22 -11.00
N TYR A 244 1.57 3.39 -10.02
CA TYR A 244 2.52 2.43 -9.49
C TYR A 244 1.76 1.19 -9.06
N TYR A 245 2.37 0.00 -9.20
CA TYR A 245 1.80 -1.24 -8.67
C TYR A 245 0.33 -1.50 -9.02
N VAL A 246 -0.08 -1.10 -10.24
CA VAL A 246 -1.46 -1.12 -10.75
C VAL A 246 -2.40 -0.20 -9.97
N SER A 247 -2.74 -0.57 -8.75
CA SER A 247 -3.80 0.06 -7.97
C SER A 247 -3.29 1.14 -7.03
N ASP A 248 -1.99 1.41 -6.91
CA ASP A 248 -1.54 2.36 -5.89
C ASP A 248 -2.15 3.76 -6.06
N ALA A 249 -2.53 4.34 -4.92
CA ALA A 249 -3.17 5.65 -4.86
C ALA A 249 -2.21 6.76 -5.27
N THR A 250 -2.66 7.59 -6.21
CA THR A 250 -2.08 8.88 -6.57
C THR A 250 -2.95 10.04 -6.09
N THR A 251 -2.49 11.28 -6.25
CA THR A 251 -3.32 12.46 -5.94
C THR A 251 -4.62 12.49 -6.74
N ALA A 252 -4.60 12.06 -8.01
CA ALA A 252 -5.81 12.03 -8.83
C ALA A 252 -6.85 11.06 -8.27
N ASP A 253 -6.39 9.90 -7.78
CA ASP A 253 -7.24 8.87 -7.18
C ASP A 253 -7.91 9.35 -5.88
N VAL A 254 -7.18 10.12 -5.05
CA VAL A 254 -7.76 10.77 -3.86
C VAL A 254 -8.87 11.74 -4.25
N VAL A 255 -8.67 12.54 -5.29
CA VAL A 255 -9.70 13.48 -5.78
C VAL A 255 -10.93 12.73 -6.29
N ASP A 256 -10.75 11.61 -7.00
CA ASP A 256 -11.87 10.79 -7.46
C ASP A 256 -12.64 10.16 -6.30
N ALA A 257 -11.95 9.59 -5.30
CA ALA A 257 -12.57 9.06 -4.10
C ALA A 257 -13.35 10.12 -3.32
N LEU A 258 -12.82 11.34 -3.18
CA LEU A 258 -13.51 12.44 -2.51
C LEU A 258 -14.74 12.93 -3.27
N ARG A 259 -14.67 12.96 -4.61
CA ARG A 259 -15.84 13.25 -5.45
C ARG A 259 -16.91 12.18 -5.31
N ARG A 260 -16.51 10.91 -5.30
CA ARG A 260 -17.41 9.77 -5.06
C ARG A 260 -18.12 9.94 -3.72
N LEU A 261 -17.38 10.09 -2.62
CA LEU A 261 -17.94 10.31 -1.29
C LEU A 261 -18.88 11.51 -1.23
N THR A 262 -18.48 12.64 -1.80
CA THR A 262 -19.28 13.88 -1.79
C THR A 262 -20.55 13.76 -2.63
N GLY A 263 -20.50 12.99 -3.72
CA GLY A 263 -21.63 12.71 -4.60
C GLY A 263 -22.58 11.63 -4.06
N SER A 264 -22.17 10.87 -3.04
CA SER A 264 -23.03 9.92 -2.33
C SER A 264 -24.08 10.63 -1.46
N GLY A 265 -25.04 9.86 -0.93
CA GLY A 265 -25.99 10.33 0.08
C GLY A 265 -25.49 10.15 1.52
N GLY A 266 -26.32 10.53 2.49
CA GLY A 266 -26.14 10.15 3.90
C GLY A 266 -24.81 10.56 4.53
N ALA A 267 -24.30 9.68 5.39
CA ALA A 267 -23.05 9.82 6.13
C ALA A 267 -21.82 9.86 5.21
N ALA A 268 -21.83 9.10 4.10
CA ALA A 268 -20.75 9.13 3.11
C ALA A 268 -20.50 10.56 2.57
N ALA A 269 -21.59 11.26 2.23
CA ALA A 269 -21.56 12.65 1.77
C ALA A 269 -20.99 13.60 2.83
N ALA A 270 -21.31 13.37 4.11
CA ALA A 270 -20.81 14.15 5.23
C ALA A 270 -19.29 13.96 5.39
N TYR A 271 -18.81 12.71 5.36
CA TYR A 271 -17.39 12.41 5.37
C TYR A 271 -16.66 13.07 4.19
N GLY A 272 -17.18 12.95 2.97
CA GLY A 272 -16.63 13.58 1.77
C GLY A 272 -16.48 15.09 1.91
N ARG A 273 -17.53 15.79 2.37
CA ARG A 273 -17.48 17.25 2.60
C ARG A 273 -16.49 17.64 3.70
N ASN A 274 -16.41 16.86 4.78
CA ASN A 274 -15.48 17.13 5.87
C ASN A 274 -14.03 17.01 5.42
N LEU A 275 -13.70 15.98 4.63
CA LEU A 275 -12.38 15.78 4.04
C LEU A 275 -12.04 16.87 3.03
N TRP A 276 -13.02 17.25 2.18
CA TRP A 276 -12.84 18.34 1.23
C TRP A 276 -12.51 19.65 1.93
N SER A 277 -13.22 19.96 3.02
CA SER A 277 -12.95 21.12 3.87
C SER A 277 -11.58 21.02 4.53
N ALA A 278 -11.23 19.85 5.09
CA ALA A 278 -9.93 19.61 5.73
C ALA A 278 -8.74 19.78 4.76
N LEU A 279 -8.89 19.42 3.49
CA LEU A 279 -7.91 19.72 2.45
C LEU A 279 -7.82 21.22 2.16
N GLY A 280 -8.98 21.90 2.10
CA GLY A 280 -9.04 23.33 1.81
C GLY A 280 -8.48 24.20 2.94
N ASP A 281 -8.59 23.77 4.20
CA ASP A 281 -8.11 24.50 5.37
C ASP A 281 -6.75 24.01 5.92
N GLY A 282 -6.21 22.93 5.36
CA GLY A 282 -4.89 22.40 5.69
C GLY A 282 -4.83 21.42 6.87
N ARG A 283 -5.97 21.02 7.45
CA ARG A 283 -6.02 19.94 8.45
C ARG A 283 -5.70 18.56 7.85
N LEU A 284 -5.99 18.36 6.55
CA LEU A 284 -5.52 17.23 5.77
C LEU A 284 -4.61 17.75 4.67
N THR A 285 -3.42 17.17 4.51
CA THR A 285 -2.52 17.50 3.39
C THR A 285 -2.09 16.26 2.63
N LEU A 286 -1.82 16.43 1.33
CA LEU A 286 -1.30 15.36 0.47
C LEU A 286 0.21 15.53 0.29
N ARG A 287 0.93 14.40 0.27
CA ARG A 287 2.36 14.32 -0.05
C ARG A 287 2.59 13.24 -1.10
N ALA A 288 3.39 13.55 -2.11
CA ALA A 288 3.70 12.65 -3.22
C ALA A 288 5.20 12.63 -3.48
N HIS A 289 5.96 12.19 -2.48
CA HIS A 289 7.42 12.21 -2.53
C HIS A 289 7.95 11.18 -3.57
N PRO A 290 8.98 11.48 -4.38
CA PRO A 290 9.51 10.55 -5.39
C PRO A 290 9.91 9.18 -4.84
N PHE A 291 10.46 9.15 -3.62
CA PHE A 291 10.82 7.91 -2.91
C PHE A 291 9.64 6.93 -2.73
N SER A 292 8.39 7.40 -2.76
CA SER A 292 7.22 6.52 -2.69
C SER A 292 7.16 5.53 -3.86
N SER A 293 7.82 5.83 -4.99
CA SER A 293 7.98 4.95 -6.16
C SER A 293 9.44 4.51 -6.39
N ALA A 294 10.28 4.59 -5.36
CA ALA A 294 11.65 4.07 -5.40
C ALA A 294 11.68 2.55 -5.12
N PRO A 295 12.64 1.81 -5.71
CA PRO A 295 12.81 0.37 -5.54
C PRO A 295 13.49 -0.01 -4.20
N LEU A 296 13.39 0.85 -3.19
CA LEU A 296 14.22 0.80 -1.99
C LEU A 296 13.41 0.61 -0.70
N PRO A 297 13.98 -0.09 0.29
CA PRO A 297 13.39 -0.19 1.63
C PRO A 297 13.43 1.16 2.35
N TYR A 298 12.56 1.35 3.34
CA TYR A 298 12.49 2.59 4.14
C TYR A 298 13.79 2.92 4.89
N ALA A 299 14.67 1.93 5.09
CA ALA A 299 16.01 2.15 5.63
C ALA A 299 16.84 3.14 4.79
N GLU A 300 16.59 3.18 3.48
CA GLU A 300 17.30 4.01 2.51
C GLU A 300 16.53 5.30 2.15
N MET A 301 15.48 5.64 2.90
CA MET A 301 14.75 6.89 2.67
C MET A 301 15.69 8.10 2.80
N PRO A 302 15.56 9.12 1.91
CA PRO A 302 16.42 10.30 1.96
C PRO A 302 16.15 11.15 3.20
N GLY A 303 17.11 12.01 3.55
CA GLY A 303 17.10 12.76 4.81
C GLY A 303 15.93 13.73 4.96
N ASP A 304 15.45 14.31 3.87
CA ASP A 304 14.28 15.17 3.83
C ASP A 304 12.98 14.41 4.14
N LEU A 305 12.77 13.25 3.51
CA LEU A 305 11.62 12.40 3.80
C LEU A 305 11.68 11.82 5.22
N ARG A 306 12.89 11.48 5.70
CA ARG A 306 13.11 11.04 7.08
C ARG A 306 12.71 12.14 8.08
N ALA A 307 13.10 13.39 7.80
CA ALA A 307 12.75 14.52 8.64
C ALA A 307 11.23 14.80 8.60
N ASP A 308 10.58 14.61 7.46
CA ASP A 308 9.12 14.73 7.33
C ASP A 308 8.38 13.69 8.20
N PHE A 309 8.72 12.40 8.07
CA PHE A 309 8.11 11.36 8.90
C PHE A 309 8.41 11.53 10.40
N ALA A 310 9.57 12.08 10.77
CA ALA A 310 9.92 12.32 12.17
C ALA A 310 8.98 13.32 12.87
N ALA A 311 8.25 14.14 12.12
CA ALA A 311 7.29 15.10 12.66
C ALA A 311 5.94 14.46 13.06
N ALA A 312 5.67 13.22 12.60
CA ALA A 312 4.42 12.54 12.89
C ALA A 312 4.37 12.02 14.34
N THR A 313 3.19 12.11 14.97
CA THR A 313 2.91 11.42 16.24
C THR A 313 2.84 9.91 16.00
N LEU A 314 2.21 9.50 14.90
CA LEU A 314 2.09 8.13 14.43
C LEU A 314 2.06 8.13 12.91
N THR A 315 2.78 7.19 12.29
CA THR A 315 2.59 6.87 10.88
C THR A 315 1.89 5.52 10.74
N ILE A 316 0.76 5.50 10.03
CA ILE A 316 0.11 4.27 9.55
C ILE A 316 0.64 3.96 8.16
N VAL A 317 1.22 2.78 7.95
CA VAL A 317 1.59 2.28 6.63
C VAL A 317 0.61 1.19 6.18
N LYS A 318 0.03 1.37 5.00
CA LYS A 318 -0.98 0.46 4.47
C LYS A 318 -0.37 -0.58 3.54
N GLY A 319 -0.90 -1.80 3.59
CA GLY A 319 -0.72 -2.79 2.53
C GLY A 319 0.62 -3.52 2.52
N ASP A 320 0.74 -4.43 1.56
CA ASP A 320 1.83 -5.41 1.50
C ASP A 320 3.15 -4.79 1.05
N LEU A 321 3.13 -3.93 0.03
CA LEU A 321 4.34 -3.28 -0.49
C LEU A 321 5.00 -2.40 0.57
N ASN A 322 4.23 -1.58 1.30
CA ASN A 322 4.80 -0.74 2.34
C ASN A 322 5.38 -1.59 3.48
N TYR A 323 4.74 -2.71 3.85
CA TYR A 323 5.30 -3.61 4.86
C TYR A 323 6.61 -4.23 4.40
N ARG A 324 6.67 -4.76 3.17
CA ARG A 324 7.89 -5.28 2.55
C ARG A 324 9.01 -4.25 2.65
N ARG A 325 8.75 -3.00 2.25
CA ARG A 325 9.73 -1.90 2.34
C ARG A 325 10.13 -1.56 3.77
N LEU A 326 9.22 -1.69 4.74
CA LEU A 326 9.47 -1.37 6.15
C LEU A 326 10.45 -2.34 6.79
N VAL A 327 10.36 -3.62 6.43
CA VAL A 327 11.23 -4.68 6.97
C VAL A 327 12.31 -5.16 5.98
N GLY A 328 12.52 -4.42 4.88
CA GLY A 328 13.66 -4.63 3.98
C GLY A 328 13.47 -5.66 2.85
N ASP A 329 12.26 -6.15 2.61
CA ASP A 329 11.90 -7.18 1.61
C ASP A 329 12.76 -8.46 1.72
N ARG A 330 12.90 -8.96 2.95
CA ARG A 330 13.75 -10.10 3.30
C ARG A 330 12.94 -11.27 3.83
N LEU A 331 13.48 -12.47 3.65
CA LEU A 331 12.93 -13.71 4.17
C LEU A 331 13.29 -13.89 5.65
N TRP A 332 12.62 -13.11 6.50
CA TRP A 332 12.76 -13.20 7.95
C TRP A 332 12.12 -14.49 8.49
N GLU A 333 12.67 -14.99 9.59
CA GLU A 333 11.95 -15.96 10.43
C GLU A 333 10.67 -15.30 10.92
N PRO A 334 9.48 -15.93 10.82
CA PRO A 334 8.21 -15.26 11.13
C PRO A 334 8.08 -14.75 12.55
N THR A 335 8.80 -15.40 13.47
CA THR A 335 8.86 -15.04 14.89
C THR A 335 9.88 -13.93 15.19
N THR A 336 10.65 -13.46 14.20
CA THR A 336 11.54 -12.29 14.36
C THR A 336 10.73 -11.09 14.82
N PRO A 337 11.03 -10.43 15.95
CA PRO A 337 10.20 -9.32 16.43
C PRO A 337 10.12 -8.18 15.42
N PHE A 338 8.89 -7.71 15.13
CA PHE A 338 8.66 -6.57 14.22
C PHE A 338 9.45 -5.33 14.65
N ALA A 339 9.55 -5.10 15.96
CA ALA A 339 10.27 -3.97 16.52
C ALA A 339 11.78 -3.97 16.20
N ASP A 340 12.39 -5.13 15.98
CA ASP A 340 13.82 -5.26 15.72
C ASP A 340 14.17 -4.96 14.24
N VAL A 341 13.21 -5.18 13.33
CA VAL A 341 13.43 -5.03 11.89
C VAL A 341 12.88 -3.71 11.33
N ALA A 342 11.85 -3.14 11.97
CA ALA A 342 11.27 -1.87 11.56
C ALA A 342 12.01 -0.66 12.13
N THR A 343 13.16 -0.83 12.80
CA THR A 343 13.94 0.21 13.54
C THR A 343 14.32 1.43 12.70
N CYS A 344 14.38 1.29 11.37
CA CYS A 344 14.78 2.37 10.48
C CYS A 344 13.76 3.51 10.37
N PHE A 345 12.49 3.30 10.75
CA PHE A 345 11.45 4.34 10.65
C PHE A 345 11.62 5.42 11.73
N PRO A 346 11.46 6.72 11.45
CA PRO A 346 11.86 7.78 12.38
C PRO A 346 10.84 8.15 13.48
N CYS A 347 9.60 7.65 13.41
CA CYS A 347 8.55 7.89 14.40
C CYS A 347 7.86 6.56 14.80
N PRO A 348 6.92 6.55 15.76
CA PRO A 348 6.05 5.39 15.94
C PRO A 348 5.37 5.02 14.62
N VAL A 349 5.34 3.73 14.30
CA VAL A 349 4.79 3.21 13.05
C VAL A 349 3.86 2.04 13.30
N ALA A 350 2.68 2.08 12.68
CA ALA A 350 1.72 1.00 12.65
C ALA A 350 1.60 0.47 11.22
N ALA A 351 1.75 -0.83 11.03
CA ALA A 351 1.53 -1.48 9.75
C ALA A 351 0.17 -2.19 9.74
N LEU A 352 -0.67 -1.83 8.77
CA LEU A 352 -1.98 -2.43 8.52
C LEU A 352 -1.88 -3.17 7.20
N ARG A 353 -1.72 -4.49 7.28
CA ARG A 353 -1.36 -5.31 6.12
C ARG A 353 -2.26 -6.52 5.99
N THR A 354 -2.80 -6.71 4.79
CA THR A 354 -3.24 -8.03 4.32
C THR A 354 -2.05 -8.77 3.69
N LEU A 355 -1.81 -10.03 4.06
CA LEU A 355 -0.64 -10.82 3.67
C LEU A 355 -0.70 -11.23 2.19
N LYS A 356 0.19 -10.67 1.36
CA LYS A 356 0.26 -10.93 -0.08
C LYS A 356 1.70 -11.22 -0.56
N SER A 357 2.61 -11.59 0.34
CA SER A 357 4.01 -11.91 0.03
C SER A 357 4.67 -12.76 1.13
N ASP A 358 5.79 -13.40 0.81
CA ASP A 358 6.52 -14.28 1.72
C ASP A 358 7.07 -13.56 2.97
N VAL A 359 7.29 -12.25 2.89
CA VAL A 359 7.83 -11.43 3.99
C VAL A 359 6.86 -11.45 5.16
N ILE A 360 7.32 -11.77 6.37
CA ILE A 360 6.52 -11.72 7.59
C ILE A 360 7.45 -11.65 8.80
N THR A 361 7.02 -10.95 9.84
CA THR A 361 7.73 -10.86 11.13
C THR A 361 6.71 -10.77 12.27
N GLY A 362 7.15 -10.93 13.51
CA GLY A 362 6.40 -10.68 14.73
C GLY A 362 5.19 -11.58 14.94
N LEU A 363 5.14 -12.78 14.34
CA LEU A 363 4.12 -13.78 14.67
C LEU A 363 4.46 -14.52 15.95
N ASP A 364 3.43 -14.92 16.68
CA ASP A 364 3.56 -15.94 17.71
C ASP A 364 3.83 -17.32 17.08
N ALA A 365 4.68 -18.12 17.71
CA ALA A 365 5.09 -19.43 17.19
C ALA A 365 3.92 -20.43 17.09
N HIS A 366 2.92 -20.33 17.97
CA HIS A 366 1.71 -21.14 17.89
C HIS A 366 0.85 -20.73 16.69
N THR A 367 0.68 -19.43 16.47
CA THR A 367 -0.03 -18.90 15.31
C THR A 367 0.63 -19.35 14.00
N GLU A 368 1.95 -19.25 13.89
CA GLU A 368 2.68 -19.74 12.72
C GLU A 368 2.46 -21.24 12.51
N ALA A 369 2.63 -22.07 13.55
CA ALA A 369 2.44 -23.51 13.45
C ALA A 369 1.02 -23.90 13.01
N ALA A 370 0.00 -23.19 13.51
CA ALA A 370 -1.40 -23.41 13.13
C ALA A 370 -1.66 -23.06 11.65
N LEU A 371 -1.12 -21.93 11.17
CA LEU A 371 -1.23 -21.51 9.77
C LEU A 371 -0.52 -22.51 8.84
N VAL A 372 0.66 -23.00 9.22
CA VAL A 372 1.40 -24.00 8.45
C VAL A 372 0.65 -25.33 8.41
N ALA A 373 0.05 -25.77 9.51
CA ALA A 373 -0.74 -26.99 9.54
C ALA A 373 -2.02 -26.90 8.67
N ALA A 374 -2.64 -25.72 8.58
CA ALA A 374 -3.87 -25.51 7.84
C ALA A 374 -3.66 -25.27 6.33
N GLU A 375 -2.66 -24.47 5.96
CA GLU A 375 -2.51 -23.93 4.60
C GLU A 375 -1.08 -24.06 4.02
N GLU A 376 -0.19 -24.76 4.73
CA GLU A 376 1.24 -24.89 4.41
C GLU A 376 1.93 -23.51 4.35
N GLN A 377 2.47 -23.08 3.21
CA GLN A 377 3.05 -21.74 3.07
C GLN A 377 2.10 -20.76 2.36
N ARG A 378 0.93 -21.22 1.90
CA ARG A 378 0.01 -20.38 1.10
C ARG A 378 -0.63 -19.25 1.88
N TRP A 379 -0.72 -19.35 3.21
CA TRP A 379 -1.25 -18.30 4.09
C TRP A 379 -0.53 -16.96 3.95
N ARG A 380 0.75 -16.97 3.54
CA ARG A 380 1.57 -15.77 3.32
C ARG A 380 1.13 -14.96 2.09
N THR A 381 0.55 -15.64 1.10
CA THR A 381 0.36 -15.08 -0.25
C THR A 381 -1.10 -15.11 -0.71
N SER A 382 -2.01 -15.71 0.06
CA SER A 382 -3.44 -15.87 -0.28
C SER A 382 -4.27 -14.60 -0.12
N GLY A 383 -3.76 -13.61 0.61
CA GLY A 383 -4.52 -12.43 1.03
C GLY A 383 -5.58 -12.70 2.08
N THR A 384 -5.75 -13.93 2.57
CA THR A 384 -6.83 -14.31 3.52
C THR A 384 -6.54 -13.93 4.96
N HIS A 385 -5.29 -13.57 5.25
CA HIS A 385 -4.85 -13.17 6.57
C HIS A 385 -4.38 -11.72 6.58
N ALA A 386 -4.48 -11.07 7.73
CA ALA A 386 -4.00 -9.71 7.94
C ALA A 386 -3.30 -9.56 9.28
N LEU A 387 -2.60 -8.44 9.47
CA LEU A 387 -1.98 -8.05 10.71
C LEU A 387 -2.12 -6.55 10.97
N VAL A 388 -2.16 -6.21 12.25
CA VAL A 388 -1.85 -4.87 12.77
C VAL A 388 -0.62 -5.03 13.65
N GLN A 389 0.48 -4.39 13.27
CA GLN A 389 1.72 -4.41 14.06
C GLN A 389 2.18 -2.99 14.36
N VAL A 390 2.56 -2.73 15.61
CA VAL A 390 3.01 -1.41 16.05
C VAL A 390 4.43 -1.49 16.57
N ARG A 391 5.26 -0.56 16.10
CA ARG A 391 6.54 -0.23 16.71
C ARG A 391 6.46 1.16 17.30
N ASP A 392 6.77 1.28 18.58
CA ASP A 392 6.91 2.56 19.24
C ASP A 392 8.12 3.37 18.72
N ALA A 393 8.25 4.61 19.18
CA ALA A 393 9.48 5.37 18.96
C ALA A 393 10.67 4.64 19.63
N PRO A 394 11.88 4.74 19.06
CA PRO A 394 13.10 4.24 19.70
C PRO A 394 13.38 4.87 21.07
#